data_AF-A0A2L0TWU9-F1
#
_entry.id   AF-A0A2L0TWU9-F1
#
_cell.length_a   1.000
_cell.length_b   1.000
_cell.length_c   1.000
_cell.angle_alpha   90.00
_cell.angle_beta   90.00
_cell.angle_gamma   90.00
#
_symmetry.space_group_name_H-M   'P 1'
#
loop_
_entity.id
_entity.type
_entity.pdbx_description
1 polymer ?
#
loop_
_entity_poly.entity_id
_entity_poly.type
_entity_poly.pdbx_seq_one_letter_code
_entity_poly.pdbx_strand_id
1 'polypeptide(L)'
;MSKLTDNLDANFQLFIEEVRESGQVWGLRYGEDWVVCRSAEFEDADVMPLWSAEGDARLHCVDEWADYEPEVIELEEFLDIWINDLDEDDVLVGPNWNADLEGQELEPIELAKALVELDA
;
A
#
# COMPACT_ATOMS: atom_id res chain seq x y z
N MET A 1 -0.48 -18.48 3.52
CA MET A 1 -1.66 -18.20 2.69
C MET A 1 -2.05 -16.78 3.01
N SER A 2 -2.35 -15.98 1.98
CA SER A 2 -2.80 -14.60 2.16
C SER A 2 -4.07 -14.55 3.02
N LYS A 3 -4.21 -13.48 3.80
CA LYS A 3 -5.47 -13.15 4.49
C LYS A 3 -6.40 -12.31 3.60
N LEU A 4 -5.89 -11.80 2.48
CA LEU A 4 -6.61 -10.94 1.55
C LEU A 4 -7.62 -11.74 0.74
N THR A 5 -8.80 -11.14 0.54
CA THR A 5 -9.94 -11.76 -0.12
C THR A 5 -10.60 -10.79 -1.10
N ASP A 6 -11.71 -11.20 -1.72
CA ASP A 6 -12.50 -10.33 -2.60
C ASP A 6 -13.33 -9.29 -1.81
N ASN A 7 -13.28 -9.30 -0.48
CA ASN A 7 -13.86 -8.25 0.35
C ASN A 7 -12.85 -7.14 0.57
N LEU A 8 -12.82 -6.18 -0.36
CA LEU A 8 -11.85 -5.09 -0.40
C LEU A 8 -11.92 -4.19 0.84
N ASP A 9 -13.12 -3.94 1.37
CA ASP A 9 -13.31 -3.17 2.61
C ASP A 9 -12.67 -3.88 3.81
N ALA A 10 -12.81 -5.20 3.88
CA ALA A 10 -12.19 -5.99 4.95
C ALA A 10 -10.65 -6.03 4.81
N ASN A 11 -10.14 -6.09 3.58
CA ASN A 11 -8.69 -6.02 3.33
C ASN A 11 -8.11 -4.67 3.74
N PHE A 12 -8.82 -3.57 3.47
CA PHE A 12 -8.44 -2.23 3.91
C PHE A 12 -8.43 -2.13 5.44
N GLN A 13 -9.48 -2.60 6.13
CA GLN A 13 -9.48 -2.60 7.60
C GLN A 13 -8.36 -3.46 8.18
N LEU A 14 -8.07 -4.61 7.56
CA LEU A 14 -6.94 -5.46 7.92
C LEU A 14 -5.61 -4.72 7.75
N PHE A 15 -5.45 -3.91 6.71
CA PHE A 15 -4.25 -3.09 6.51
C PHE A 15 -4.04 -2.16 7.69
N ILE A 16 -5.08 -1.40 8.06
CA ILE A 16 -5.02 -0.46 9.18
C ILE A 16 -4.63 -1.17 10.49
N GLU A 17 -5.30 -2.28 10.80
CA GLU A 17 -5.04 -3.04 12.03
C GLU A 17 -3.59 -3.58 12.08
N GLU A 18 -3.15 -4.25 11.02
CA GLU A 18 -1.84 -4.92 10.99
C GLU A 18 -0.66 -3.95 10.88
N VAL A 19 -0.81 -2.84 10.13
CA VAL A 19 0.22 -1.80 10.05
C VAL A 19 0.38 -1.11 11.40
N ARG A 20 -0.72 -0.84 12.11
CA ARG A 20 -0.67 -0.27 13.47
C ARG A 20 -0.01 -1.22 14.47
N GLU A 21 -0.29 -2.52 14.37
CA GLU A 21 0.28 -3.53 15.28
C GLU A 21 1.77 -3.77 15.00
N SER A 22 2.15 -3.88 13.73
CA SER A 22 3.53 -4.17 13.32
C SER A 22 4.43 -2.94 13.30
N GLY A 23 3.85 -1.76 13.04
CA GLY A 23 4.58 -0.53 12.74
C GLY A 23 5.24 -0.56 11.35
N GLN A 24 4.77 -1.41 10.43
CA GLN A 24 5.43 -1.66 9.16
C GLN A 24 4.45 -1.61 7.99
N VAL A 25 4.87 -0.97 6.90
CA VAL A 25 4.20 -0.96 5.60
C VAL A 25 5.14 -1.60 4.58
N TRP A 26 4.61 -2.35 3.63
CA TRP A 26 5.40 -3.02 2.60
C TRP A 26 5.05 -2.48 1.22
N GLY A 27 6.07 -2.11 0.45
CA GLY A 27 5.95 -1.78 -0.96
C GLY A 27 6.86 -2.68 -1.81
N LEU A 28 6.80 -2.53 -3.13
CA LEU A 28 7.69 -3.24 -4.05
C LEU A 28 8.75 -2.29 -4.59
N ARG A 29 10.02 -2.70 -4.50
CA ARG A 29 11.18 -1.89 -4.88
C ARG A 29 12.13 -2.62 -5.82
N TYR A 30 12.68 -1.91 -6.79
CA TYR A 30 13.78 -2.35 -7.64
C TYR A 30 14.87 -1.28 -7.69
N GLY A 31 15.98 -1.50 -6.99
CA GLY A 31 17.02 -0.49 -6.86
C GLY A 31 16.50 0.74 -6.10
N GLU A 32 16.46 1.90 -6.76
CA GLU A 32 15.91 3.13 -6.18
C GLU A 32 14.44 3.37 -6.57
N ASP A 33 13.90 2.56 -7.49
CA ASP A 33 12.55 2.71 -8.04
C ASP A 33 11.52 1.91 -7.23
N TRP A 34 10.32 2.46 -7.08
CA TRP A 34 9.18 1.82 -6.43
C TRP A 34 8.07 1.54 -7.42
N VAL A 35 7.29 0.47 -7.18
CA VAL A 35 6.13 0.18 -8.03
C VAL A 35 5.07 1.25 -7.83
N VAL A 36 4.71 1.86 -8.96
CA VAL A 36 3.55 2.74 -9.11
C VAL A 36 2.86 2.31 -10.39
N CYS A 37 1.53 2.19 -10.36
CA CYS A 37 0.72 1.80 -11.51
C CYS A 37 -0.43 2.77 -11.70
N ARG A 38 -0.96 2.82 -12.93
CA ARG A 38 -2.08 3.71 -13.24
C ARG A 38 -3.31 3.31 -12.42
N SER A 39 -3.97 4.30 -11.84
CA SER A 39 -5.22 4.13 -11.11
C SER A 39 -6.29 3.46 -11.99
N ALA A 40 -7.01 2.51 -11.40
CA ALA A 40 -8.16 1.87 -12.03
C ALA A 40 -9.41 2.77 -11.96
N GLU A 41 -9.49 3.67 -10.97
CA GLU A 41 -10.64 4.53 -10.71
C GLU A 41 -10.50 5.94 -11.32
N PHE A 42 -9.28 6.45 -11.43
CA PHE A 42 -8.95 7.81 -11.81
C PHE A 42 -7.95 7.83 -12.97
N GLU A 43 -8.42 8.11 -14.18
CA GLU A 43 -7.61 7.99 -15.41
C GLU A 43 -6.31 8.82 -15.41
N ASP A 44 -6.25 9.92 -14.66
CA ASP A 44 -5.11 10.85 -14.61
C ASP A 44 -4.27 10.70 -13.33
N ALA A 45 -4.52 9.67 -12.51
CA ALA A 45 -3.77 9.41 -11.28
C ALA A 45 -2.96 8.12 -11.37
N ASP A 46 -1.90 8.09 -10.58
CA ASP A 46 -1.05 6.95 -10.36
C ASP A 46 -1.23 6.46 -8.92
N VAL A 47 -1.00 5.17 -8.66
CA VAL A 47 -1.23 4.51 -7.37
C VAL A 47 -0.01 3.69 -6.99
N MET A 48 0.46 3.87 -5.76
CA MET A 48 1.45 3.02 -5.15
C MET A 48 0.74 1.91 -4.34
N PRO A 49 0.82 0.64 -4.76
CA PRO A 49 0.26 -0.46 -3.99
C PRO A 49 1.11 -0.73 -2.73
N LEU A 50 0.43 -0.94 -1.61
CA LEU A 50 1.03 -1.14 -0.29
C LEU A 50 0.38 -2.33 0.42
N TRP A 51 1.16 -3.07 1.20
CA TRP A 51 0.67 -4.24 1.94
C TRP A 51 1.04 -4.17 3.42
N SER A 52 0.22 -4.77 4.27
CA SER A 52 0.51 -4.92 5.70
C SER A 52 1.44 -6.11 6.00
N ALA A 53 1.69 -6.97 5.01
CA ALA A 53 2.55 -8.14 5.17
C ALA A 53 3.46 -8.36 3.95
N GLU A 54 4.74 -8.65 4.21
CA GLU A 54 5.75 -8.99 3.18
C GLU A 54 5.28 -10.09 2.23
N GLY A 55 4.62 -11.12 2.79
CA GLY A 55 4.19 -12.28 2.02
C GLY A 55 3.16 -11.94 0.94
N ASP A 56 2.30 -10.95 1.19
CA ASP A 56 1.28 -10.51 0.25
C ASP A 56 1.91 -9.65 -0.86
N ALA A 57 2.80 -8.72 -0.51
CA ALA A 57 3.60 -7.99 -1.51
C ALA A 57 4.40 -8.95 -2.41
N ARG A 58 5.04 -9.97 -1.82
CA ARG A 58 5.87 -10.95 -2.55
C ARG A 58 5.09 -11.76 -3.59
N LEU A 59 3.77 -11.95 -3.42
CA LEU A 59 2.95 -12.65 -4.40
C LEU A 59 2.92 -11.94 -5.74
N HIS A 60 3.10 -10.62 -5.73
CA HIS A 60 3.04 -9.77 -6.91
C HIS A 60 4.40 -9.57 -7.58
N CYS A 61 5.50 -10.08 -7.02
CA CYS A 61 6.82 -10.11 -7.65
C CYS A 61 6.90 -11.16 -8.79
N VAL A 62 6.03 -11.02 -9.77
CA VAL A 62 5.87 -11.91 -10.94
C VAL A 62 5.68 -11.07 -12.20
N ASP A 63 5.81 -11.71 -13.37
CA ASP A 63 5.63 -11.08 -14.68
C ASP A 63 6.39 -9.74 -14.80
N GLU A 64 5.67 -8.62 -14.88
CA GLU A 64 6.25 -7.27 -15.05
C GLU A 64 6.99 -6.78 -13.80
N TRP A 65 6.68 -7.33 -12.62
CA TRP A 65 7.32 -6.99 -11.35
C TRP A 65 8.24 -8.11 -10.85
N ALA A 66 8.64 -9.05 -11.71
CA ALA A 66 9.48 -10.20 -11.34
C ALA A 66 10.86 -9.82 -10.77
N ASP A 67 11.40 -8.67 -11.15
CA ASP A 67 12.67 -8.16 -10.66
C ASP A 67 12.52 -7.30 -9.38
N TYR A 68 11.29 -6.95 -8.98
CA TYR A 68 11.04 -6.18 -7.76
C TYR A 68 11.02 -7.09 -6.54
N GLU A 69 11.41 -6.55 -5.39
CA GLU A 69 11.36 -7.24 -4.11
C GLU A 69 10.53 -6.44 -3.09
N PRO A 70 9.83 -7.11 -2.16
CA PRO A 70 9.18 -6.42 -1.06
C PRO A 70 10.21 -5.72 -0.18
N GLU A 71 9.97 -4.43 0.07
CA GLU A 71 10.78 -3.60 0.95
C GLU A 71 9.87 -3.03 2.04
N VAL A 72 10.37 -3.03 3.27
CA VAL A 72 9.65 -2.48 4.42
C VAL A 72 9.90 -0.98 4.51
N ILE A 73 8.82 -0.24 4.79
CA ILE A 73 8.81 1.16 5.16
C ILE A 73 8.29 1.20 6.59
N GLU A 74 9.09 1.73 7.52
CA GLU A 74 8.66 1.88 8.91
C GLU A 74 7.50 2.88 8.98
N LEU A 75 6.47 2.60 9.77
CA LEU A 75 5.26 3.42 9.83
C LEU A 75 5.55 4.88 10.19
N GLU A 76 6.53 5.13 11.07
CA GLU A 76 6.96 6.50 11.41
C GLU A 76 7.54 7.21 10.18
N GLU A 77 8.42 6.54 9.43
CA GLU A 77 8.97 7.08 8.17
C GLU A 77 7.89 7.29 7.13
N PHE A 78 6.95 6.34 7.02
CA PHE A 78 5.84 6.43 6.09
C PHE A 78 5.01 7.68 6.38
N LEU A 79 4.60 7.89 7.63
CA LEU A 79 3.78 9.03 8.03
C LEU A 79 4.51 10.38 7.90
N ASP A 80 5.81 10.43 8.19
CA ASP A 80 6.56 11.69 8.22
C ASP A 80 7.07 12.13 6.84
N ILE A 81 7.45 11.17 5.99
CA ILE A 81 8.12 11.44 4.70
C ILE A 81 7.19 11.07 3.55
N TRP A 82 6.82 9.79 3.47
CA TRP A 82 6.12 9.23 2.31
C TRP A 82 4.77 9.87 2.06
N ILE A 83 3.99 10.13 3.12
CA ILE A 83 2.66 10.76 2.96
C ILE A 83 2.77 12.11 2.28
N ASN A 84 3.77 12.93 2.62
CA ASN A 84 3.92 14.25 2.02
C ASN A 84 4.43 14.15 0.57
N ASP A 85 5.44 13.31 0.32
CA ASP A 85 6.00 13.14 -1.01
C ASP A 85 4.96 12.60 -2.01
N LEU A 86 4.16 11.60 -1.60
CA LEU A 86 3.10 11.05 -2.44
C LEU A 86 1.96 12.04 -2.69
N ASP A 87 1.61 12.87 -1.70
CA ASP A 87 0.58 13.91 -1.84
C ASP A 87 1.06 15.05 -2.77
N GLU A 88 2.33 15.46 -2.68
CA GLU A 88 2.92 16.46 -3.58
C GLU A 88 3.00 15.99 -5.04
N ASP A 89 3.17 14.68 -5.25
CA ASP A 89 3.26 14.06 -6.58
C ASP A 89 1.89 13.62 -7.15
N ASP A 90 0.77 13.91 -6.47
CA ASP A 90 -0.58 13.46 -6.84
C ASP A 90 -0.70 11.92 -7.00
N VAL A 91 0.06 11.16 -6.20
CA VAL A 91 0.08 9.69 -6.22
C VAL A 91 -0.80 9.14 -5.10
N LEU A 92 -1.79 8.34 -5.47
CA LEU A 92 -2.67 7.65 -4.52
C LEU A 92 -1.98 6.43 -3.91
N VAL A 93 -2.57 5.88 -2.84
CA VAL A 93 -2.11 4.64 -2.22
C VAL A 93 -3.15 3.54 -2.38
N GLY A 94 -2.67 2.32 -2.58
CA GLY A 94 -3.47 1.11 -2.77
C GLY A 94 -3.26 0.09 -1.65
N PRO A 95 -3.90 0.25 -0.47
CA PRO A 95 -3.68 -0.63 0.68
C PRO A 95 -4.30 -2.03 0.50
N ASN A 96 -3.50 -3.06 0.75
CA ASN A 96 -3.88 -4.47 0.78
C ASN A 96 -4.70 -4.92 -0.45
N TRP A 97 -4.18 -4.60 -1.63
CA TRP A 97 -4.68 -5.16 -2.86
C TRP A 97 -4.58 -6.69 -2.85
N ASN A 98 -5.66 -7.36 -3.26
CA ASN A 98 -5.76 -8.81 -3.25
C ASN A 98 -4.87 -9.45 -4.33
N ALA A 99 -4.90 -10.77 -4.44
CA ALA A 99 -4.09 -11.51 -5.42
C ALA A 99 -4.37 -11.12 -6.88
N ASP A 100 -5.53 -10.53 -7.17
CA ASP A 100 -5.95 -10.07 -8.50
C ASP A 100 -5.64 -8.56 -8.71
N LEU A 101 -4.89 -7.93 -7.80
CA LEU A 101 -4.56 -6.50 -7.79
C LEU A 101 -5.80 -5.59 -7.68
N GLU A 102 -6.82 -6.04 -6.97
CA GLU A 102 -8.01 -5.25 -6.68
C GLU A 102 -7.98 -4.74 -5.24
N GLY A 103 -8.36 -3.48 -5.04
CA GLY A 103 -8.46 -2.86 -3.73
C GLY A 103 -8.92 -1.40 -3.83
N GLN A 104 -9.00 -0.75 -2.67
CA GLN A 104 -9.32 0.68 -2.61
C GLN A 104 -8.12 1.51 -3.07
N GLU A 105 -8.41 2.70 -3.59
CA GLU A 105 -7.44 3.74 -3.94
C GLU A 105 -7.87 5.02 -3.21
N LEU A 106 -6.93 5.64 -2.49
CA LEU A 106 -7.23 6.82 -1.66
C LEU A 106 -6.03 7.75 -1.57
N GLU A 107 -6.28 8.99 -1.17
CA GLU A 107 -5.21 9.98 -0.96
C GLU A 107 -4.30 9.53 0.20
N PRO A 108 -2.98 9.75 0.12
CA PRO A 108 -2.05 9.41 1.19
C PRO A 108 -2.45 10.02 2.54
N ILE A 109 -2.91 11.27 2.54
CA ILE A 109 -3.37 11.97 3.74
C ILE A 109 -4.59 11.27 4.38
N GLU A 110 -5.49 10.71 3.58
CA GLU A 110 -6.63 9.96 4.09
C GLU A 110 -6.19 8.65 4.75
N LEU A 111 -5.25 7.93 4.13
CA LEU A 111 -4.65 6.73 4.75
C LEU A 111 -3.92 7.07 6.05
N ALA A 112 -3.17 8.17 6.09
CA ALA A 112 -2.47 8.62 7.29
C ALA A 112 -3.43 8.89 8.45
N LYS A 113 -4.55 9.58 8.19
CA LYS A 113 -5.62 9.79 9.18
C LYS A 113 -6.17 8.45 9.68
N ALA A 114 -6.49 7.55 8.75
CA ALA A 114 -6.98 6.22 9.09
C ALA A 114 -5.96 5.40 9.89
N LEU A 115 -4.66 5.62 9.75
CA LEU A 115 -3.63 4.93 10.54
C LEU A 115 -3.43 5.53 11.94
N VAL A 116 -3.71 6.82 12.15
CA VAL A 116 -3.54 7.49 13.45
C VAL A 116 -4.82 7.62 14.29
N GLU A 117 -6.00 7.51 13.69
CA GLU A 117 -7.28 7.59 14.40
C GLU A 117 -7.47 6.43 15.38
N LEU A 118 -7.15 6.65 16.66
CA LEU A 118 -7.43 5.68 17.71
C LEU A 118 -8.95 5.45 17.80
N ASP A 119 -9.39 4.23 17.51
CA ASP A 119 -10.75 3.79 17.79
C ASP A 119 -11.03 3.99 19.29
N ALA A 120 -11.91 4.94 19.60
CA ALA A 120 -12.24 5.37 20.96
C ALA A 120 -13.14 4.41 21.73
#